data_AF-A0A6M0CD51-F1
#
_entry.id   AF-A0A6M0CD51-F1
#
_cell.length_a   1.000
_cell.length_b   1.000
_cell.length_c   1.000
_cell.angle_alpha   90.00
_cell.angle_beta   90.00
_cell.angle_gamma   90.00
#
_symmetry.space_group_name_H-M   'P 1'
#
loop_
_entity.id
_entity.type
_entity.pdbx_description
1 polymer ?
#
loop_
_entity_poly.entity_id
_entity_poly.type
_entity_poly.pdbx_seq_one_letter_code
_entity_poly.pdbx_strand_id
1 'polypeptide(L)' 'ADLRGANLSEANLEKANLKDAQLGGANFQKANLTGTIMPDGSIHE' A
#
# COMPACT_ATOMS: atom_id res chain seq x y z
N ALA A 1 4.53 0.35 -9.61
CA ALA A 1 3.27 -0.19 -10.18
C ALA A 1 2.21 0.91 -10.19
N ASP A 2 1.27 0.91 -11.14
CA ASP A 2 0.13 1.84 -11.12
C ASP A 2 -1.03 1.19 -10.34
N LEU A 3 -1.32 1.72 -9.16
CA LEU A 3 -2.42 1.29 -8.28
C LEU A 3 -3.40 2.44 -8.04
N ARG A 4 -3.40 3.46 -8.91
CA ARG A 4 -4.30 4.61 -8.77
C ARG A 4 -5.75 4.13 -8.83
N GLY A 5 -6.55 4.51 -7.83
CA GLY A 5 -7.95 4.09 -7.72
C GLY A 5 -8.16 2.60 -7.40
N ALA A 6 -7.10 1.82 -7.13
CA ALA A 6 -7.24 0.42 -6.80
C ALA A 6 -8.02 0.24 -5.49
N ASN A 7 -8.94 -0.72 -5.45
CA ASN A 7 -9.58 -1.11 -4.20
C ASN A 7 -8.74 -2.20 -3.50
N LEU A 8 -7.98 -1.79 -2.49
CA LEU A 8 -7.16 -2.65 -1.63
C LEU A 8 -7.78 -2.76 -0.22
N SER A 9 -9.09 -2.51 -0.10
CA SER A 9 -9.80 -2.66 1.17
C SER A 9 -9.67 -4.08 1.69
N GLU A 10 -9.35 -4.22 2.98
CA GLU A 10 -9.18 -5.52 3.67
C GLU A 10 -8.06 -6.41 3.07
N ALA A 11 -7.21 -5.87 2.20
CA ALA A 11 -6.08 -6.60 1.64
C ALA A 11 -5.00 -6.86 2.70
N ASN A 12 -4.38 -8.04 2.65
CA ASN A 12 -3.17 -8.30 3.41
C ASN A 12 -1.95 -7.87 2.60
N LEU A 13 -1.33 -6.77 3.01
CA LEU A 13 -0.12 -6.20 2.42
C LEU A 13 1.06 -6.28 3.41
N GLU A 14 0.99 -7.15 4.42
CA GLU A 14 2.06 -7.31 5.40
C GLU A 14 3.41 -7.54 4.70
N LYS A 15 4.40 -6.69 5.02
CA LYS A 15 5.75 -6.71 4.43
C LYS A 15 5.78 -6.55 2.90
N ALA A 16 4.71 -6.04 2.28
CA ALA A 16 4.70 -5.76 0.85
C ALA A 16 5.65 -4.62 0.50
N ASN A 17 6.17 -4.64 -0.72
CA ASN A 17 6.98 -3.55 -1.25
C ASN A 17 6.17 -2.73 -2.24
N LEU A 18 5.71 -1.55 -1.80
CA LEU A 18 5.01 -0.55 -2.62
C LEU A 18 5.93 0.62 -3.01
N LYS A 19 7.25 0.46 -2.90
CA LYS A 19 8.22 1.44 -3.37
C LYS A 19 7.95 1.75 -4.86
N ASP A 20 7.98 3.03 -5.20
CA ASP A 20 7.71 3.54 -6.56
C ASP A 20 6.30 3.20 -7.09
N ALA A 21 5.36 2.80 -6.22
CA ALA A 21 3.96 2.60 -6.61
C ALA A 21 3.17 3.92 -6.63
N GLN A 22 2.34 4.09 -7.66
CA GLN A 22 1.40 5.22 -7.74
C GLN A 22 0.11 4.82 -7.02
N LEU A 23 -0.09 5.32 -5.81
CA LEU A 23 -1.23 4.97 -4.94
C LEU A 23 -2.35 6.02 -4.93
N GLY A 24 -2.32 6.99 -5.86
CA GLY A 24 -3.27 8.11 -5.88
C GLY A 24 -4.73 7.64 -5.93
N GLY A 25 -5.49 7.91 -4.87
CA GLY A 25 -6.90 7.49 -4.76
C GLY A 25 -7.12 6.00 -4.50
N ALA A 26 -6.07 5.23 -4.18
CA ALA A 26 -6.23 3.83 -3.77
C ALA A 26 -6.96 3.74 -2.42
N ASN A 27 -7.85 2.76 -2.28
CA ASN A 27 -8.56 2.49 -1.04
C ASN A 27 -7.82 1.45 -0.21
N PHE A 28 -7.28 1.83 0.94
CA PHE A 28 -6.61 0.94 1.91
C PHE A 28 -7.45 0.68 3.17
N GLN A 29 -8.76 0.92 3.13
CA GLN A 29 -9.62 0.76 4.30
C GLN A 29 -9.46 -0.66 4.89
N LYS A 30 -9.04 -0.75 6.16
CA LYS A 30 -8.74 -2.00 6.89
C LYS A 30 -7.67 -2.90 6.24
N ALA A 31 -6.85 -2.40 5.32
CA ALA A 31 -5.73 -3.17 4.82
C ALA A 31 -4.71 -3.42 5.95
N ASN A 32 -4.12 -4.63 5.98
CA ASN A 32 -2.98 -4.88 6.85
C ASN A 32 -1.72 -4.35 6.15
N LEU A 33 -1.19 -3.22 6.64
CA LEU A 33 0.00 -2.57 6.09
C LEU A 33 1.25 -2.77 6.95
N THR A 34 1.21 -3.60 8.00
CA THR A 34 2.36 -3.79 8.90
C THR A 34 3.60 -4.26 8.15
N GLY A 35 4.71 -3.53 8.32
CA GLY A 35 5.98 -3.75 7.63
C GLY A 35 6.00 -3.38 6.14
N THR A 36 4.94 -2.77 5.60
CA THR A 36 4.89 -2.39 4.18
C THR A 36 5.90 -1.29 3.88
N ILE A 37 6.66 -1.42 2.81
CA ILE A 37 7.49 -0.32 2.28
C ILE A 37 6.60 0.58 1.42
N MET A 38 6.37 1.80 1.87
CA MET A 38 5.54 2.80 1.20
C MET A 38 6.26 3.43 -0.02
N PRO A 39 5.53 4.14 -0.90
CA PRO A 39 6.13 4.75 -2.09
C PRO A 39 7.28 5.73 -1.82
N ASP A 40 7.31 6.38 -0.65
CA ASP A 40 8.38 7.27 -0.20
C ASP A 40 9.59 6.51 0.41
N GLY A 41 9.51 5.19 0.48
CA GLY A 41 10.51 4.31 1.07
C GLY A 41 10.40 4.16 2.59
N SER A 42 9.42 4.80 3.24
CA SER A 42 9.15 4.57 4.66
C SER A 42 8.57 3.17 4.89
N ILE A 43 8.79 2.62 6.08
CA ILE A 43 8.16 1.36 6.50
C ILE A 43 6.96 1.73 7.37
N HIS A 44 5.79 1.19 7.03
CA HIS A 44 4.59 1.34 7.84
C HIS A 44 4.62 0.34 8.99
N GLU A 45 4.50 0.81 10.23
CA GLU A 45 4.48 -0.02 11.44
C GLU A 45 3.09 -0.59 11.72
#